data_AF-A0A1S4ARR1-F1
#
_entry.id   AF-A0A1S4ARR1-F1
#
_cell.length_a   1.000
_cell.length_b   1.000
_cell.length_c   1.000
_cell.angle_alpha   90.00
_cell.angle_beta   90.00
_cell.angle_gamma   90.00
#
_symmetry.space_group_name_H-M   'P 1'
#
loop_
_entity.id
_entity.type
_entity.pdbx_description
1 polymer ?
#
loop_
_entity_poly.entity_id
_entity_poly.type
_entity_poly.pdbx_seq_one_letter_code
_entity_poly.pdbx_strand_id
1 'polypeptide(L)'
;MEESSSSASQGELISSSSKSVSRTGTPNMVMGKHRLVAAIASLNQQIQIIQDELDQLDSFGEASIVCRELVSSVELMPDALLPVTRGPINVHLDRWFHGANDSRRNKRWI
;
A
#
# COMPACT_ATOMS: atom_id res chain seq x y z
N MET A 1 34.99 -9.10 56.09
CA MET A 1 34.35 -10.09 56.96
C MET A 1 32.99 -10.35 56.33
N GLU A 2 32.91 -11.05 55.20
CA GLU A 2 33.08 -12.51 55.04
C GLU A 2 32.36 -13.29 56.13
N GLU A 3 31.14 -13.74 55.84
CA GLU A 3 30.72 -15.08 56.20
C GLU A 3 29.95 -15.68 55.02
N SER A 4 30.45 -16.81 54.52
CA SER A 4 29.79 -17.70 53.56
C SER A 4 29.09 -18.81 54.34
N SER A 5 27.97 -19.32 53.84
CA SER A 5 27.71 -20.77 53.84
C SER A 5 26.59 -21.17 52.88
N SER A 6 26.96 -22.04 51.96
CA SER A 6 26.13 -22.83 51.04
C SER A 6 25.15 -23.75 51.77
N SER A 7 24.08 -24.15 51.08
CA SER A 7 23.80 -25.59 50.93
C SER A 7 22.93 -25.88 49.72
N ALA A 8 23.36 -26.87 48.94
CA ALA A 8 22.68 -27.44 47.80
C ALA A 8 21.89 -28.69 48.23
N SER A 9 20.77 -29.00 47.58
CA SER A 9 20.42 -30.39 47.21
C SER A 9 19.11 -30.48 46.41
N GLN A 10 19.22 -31.23 45.30
CA GLN A 10 18.30 -32.25 44.78
C GLN A 10 16.85 -31.80 44.43
N GLY A 11 16.33 -31.91 43.21
CA GLY A 11 16.50 -32.96 42.21
C GLY A 11 15.33 -33.92 42.30
N GLU A 12 14.27 -33.74 41.50
CA GLU A 12 13.45 -34.88 41.04
C GLU A 12 12.64 -34.54 39.77
N LEU A 13 12.79 -35.43 38.80
CA LEU A 13 12.04 -35.53 37.56
C LEU A 13 10.66 -36.12 37.86
N ILE A 14 9.59 -35.51 37.37
CA ILE A 14 8.42 -36.26 36.92
C ILE A 14 7.82 -35.67 35.65
N SER A 15 8.10 -36.41 34.57
CA SER A 15 7.37 -36.48 33.32
C SER A 15 5.86 -36.35 33.51
N SER A 16 5.23 -35.45 32.75
CA SER A 16 3.84 -35.63 32.36
C SER A 16 3.59 -35.11 30.95
N SER A 17 3.75 -36.04 30.00
CA SER A 17 2.86 -36.25 28.86
C SER A 17 2.60 -35.04 27.96
N SER A 18 3.40 -34.95 26.90
CA SER A 18 3.10 -34.24 25.66
C SER A 18 1.76 -34.73 25.06
N LYS A 19 0.66 -34.07 25.44
CA LYS A 19 -0.60 -34.20 24.69
C LYS A 19 -0.48 -33.35 23.43
N SER A 20 -0.16 -33.99 22.31
CA SER A 20 -0.36 -33.42 20.98
C SER A 20 -1.86 -33.21 20.77
N VAL A 21 -2.34 -31.99 20.99
CA VAL A 21 -3.72 -31.63 20.67
C VAL A 21 -3.83 -31.49 19.16
N SER A 22 -4.71 -32.33 18.61
CA SER A 22 -5.14 -32.44 17.24
C SER A 22 -5.53 -31.07 16.66
N ARG A 23 -4.94 -30.73 15.50
CA ARG A 23 -5.32 -29.58 14.67
C ARG A 23 -6.66 -29.84 14.00
N THR A 24 -7.75 -29.58 14.71
CA THR A 24 -9.07 -29.38 14.11
C THR A 24 -9.79 -28.29 14.88
N GLY A 25 -9.62 -27.05 14.42
CA GLY A 25 -10.27 -25.87 14.97
C GLY A 25 -10.42 -24.84 13.87
N THR A 26 -11.59 -24.24 13.81
CA THR A 26 -11.99 -23.11 12.95
C THR A 26 -10.87 -22.08 12.74
N PRO A 27 -10.85 -21.32 11.61
CA PRO A 27 -9.75 -20.40 11.27
C PRO A 27 -9.65 -19.18 12.20
N ASN A 28 -10.44 -19.11 13.28
CA ASN A 28 -10.11 -18.28 14.43
C ASN A 28 -9.04 -18.99 15.26
N MET A 29 -7.82 -18.95 14.73
CA MET A 29 -6.62 -19.23 15.48
C MET A 29 -6.72 -18.54 16.84
N VAL A 30 -6.44 -19.27 17.90
CA VAL A 30 -6.16 -18.74 19.22
C VAL A 30 -5.03 -17.71 19.05
N MET A 31 -5.40 -16.44 18.84
CA MET A 31 -4.44 -15.36 18.70
C MET A 31 -3.82 -15.20 20.07
N GLY A 32 -2.53 -15.53 20.17
CA GLY A 32 -1.77 -15.27 21.38
C GLY A 32 -1.91 -13.79 21.75
N LYS A 33 -1.87 -13.49 23.05
CA LYS A 33 -2.02 -12.13 23.61
C LYS A 33 -1.27 -11.05 22.81
N HIS A 34 -0.03 -11.32 22.40
CA HIS A 34 0.76 -10.40 21.57
C HIS A 34 0.15 -10.10 20.21
N ARG A 35 -0.45 -11.10 19.54
CA ARG A 35 -1.13 -10.93 18.25
C ARG A 35 -2.38 -10.07 18.40
N LEU A 36 -3.14 -10.26 19.48
CA LEU A 36 -4.29 -9.41 19.78
C LEU A 36 -3.86 -7.96 20.03
N VAL A 37 -2.80 -7.75 20.84
CA VAL A 37 -2.26 -6.40 21.09
C VAL A 37 -1.77 -5.73 19.81
N ALA A 38 -1.07 -6.47 18.93
CA ALA A 38 -0.61 -5.95 17.65
C ALA A 38 -1.78 -5.61 16.71
N ALA A 39 -2.82 -6.44 16.67
CA ALA A 39 -4.02 -6.18 15.90
C ALA A 39 -4.74 -4.91 16.41
N ILE A 40 -4.87 -4.75 17.73
CA ILE A 40 -5.43 -3.54 18.34
C ILE A 40 -4.59 -2.31 17.98
N ALA A 41 -3.26 -2.40 18.09
CA ALA A 41 -2.36 -1.30 17.73
C ALA A 41 -2.51 -0.90 16.26
N SER A 42 -2.58 -1.88 15.36
CA SER A 42 -2.79 -1.63 13.92
C SER A 42 -4.15 -0.98 13.64
N LEU A 43 -5.22 -1.43 14.32
CA LEU A 43 -6.53 -0.81 14.17
C LEU A 43 -6.54 0.62 14.71
N ASN A 44 -5.90 0.89 15.85
CA ASN A 44 -5.77 2.24 16.38
C ASN A 44 -5.00 3.16 15.43
N GLN A 45 -3.95 2.67 14.79
CA GLN A 45 -3.22 3.43 13.77
C GLN A 45 -4.11 3.74 12.56
N GLN A 46 -4.91 2.78 12.09
CA GLN A 46 -5.86 3.03 10.99
C GLN A 46 -6.91 4.06 11.37
N ILE A 47 -7.42 4.02 12.61
CA ILE A 47 -8.35 5.04 13.13
C ILE A 47 -7.72 6.42 13.09
N GLN A 48 -6.46 6.55 13.54
CA GLN A 48 -5.73 7.83 13.50
C GLN A 48 -5.55 8.34 12.07
N ILE A 49 -5.10 7.49 11.14
CA ILE A 49 -4.93 7.88 9.73
C ILE A 49 -6.24 8.40 9.14
N ILE A 50 -7.35 7.69 9.38
CA ILE A 50 -8.66 8.09 8.85
C ILE A 50 -9.11 9.42 9.46
N GLN A 51 -8.85 9.66 10.75
CA GLN A 51 -9.14 10.94 11.40
C GLN A 51 -8.31 12.08 10.79
N ASP A 52 -7.01 11.87 10.61
CA ASP A 52 -6.10 12.85 10.01
C ASP A 52 -6.49 13.16 8.54
N GLU A 53 -6.94 12.16 7.77
CA GLU A 53 -7.44 12.34 6.41
C GLU A 53 -8.74 13.13 6.38
N LEU A 54 -9.64 12.90 7.34
CA LEU A 54 -10.91 13.61 7.43
C LEU A 54 -10.70 15.08 7.81
N ASP A 55 -9.80 15.36 8.75
CA ASP A 55 -9.41 16.74 9.11
C ASP A 55 -8.81 17.49 7.90
N GLN A 56 -8.04 16.80 7.06
CA GLN A 56 -7.53 17.36 5.80
C GLN A 56 -8.66 17.63 4.78
N LEU A 57 -9.60 16.70 4.62
CA LEU A 57 -10.74 16.88 3.72
C LEU A 57 -11.61 18.08 4.12
N ASP A 58 -11.79 18.31 5.43
CA ASP A 58 -12.51 19.49 5.93
C ASP A 58 -11.78 20.81 5.64
N SER A 59 -10.46 20.76 5.49
CA SER A 59 -9.65 21.93 5.08
C SER A 59 -9.66 22.18 3.56
N PHE A 60 -9.99 21.16 2.75
CA PHE A 60 -9.96 21.28 1.30
C PHE A 60 -11.17 22.06 0.78
N GLY A 61 -10.91 22.93 -0.21
CA GLY A 61 -11.94 23.71 -0.88
C GLY A 61 -12.72 22.92 -1.93
N GLU A 62 -13.61 23.61 -2.64
CA GLU A 62 -14.43 22.99 -3.67
C GLU A 62 -13.59 22.46 -4.85
N ALA A 63 -13.75 21.17 -5.16
CA ALA A 63 -13.06 20.54 -6.29
C ALA A 63 -13.36 21.23 -7.63
N SER A 64 -14.51 21.89 -7.78
CA SER A 64 -14.88 22.59 -9.01
C SER A 64 -13.94 23.76 -9.32
N ILE A 65 -13.35 24.40 -8.31
CA ILE A 65 -12.40 25.49 -8.49
C ILE A 65 -11.09 24.94 -9.07
N VAL A 66 -10.53 23.93 -8.42
CA VAL A 66 -9.29 23.27 -8.86
C VAL A 66 -9.45 22.68 -10.27
N CYS A 67 -10.59 22.05 -10.55
CA CYS A 67 -10.87 21.51 -11.89
C CYS A 67 -10.95 22.60 -12.97
N ARG A 68 -11.56 23.77 -12.67
CA ARG A 68 -11.60 24.89 -13.62
C ARG A 68 -10.21 25.46 -13.89
N GLU A 69 -9.39 25.61 -12.85
CA GLU A 69 -8.01 26.06 -12.96
C GLU A 69 -7.16 25.07 -13.77
N LEU A 70 -7.31 23.78 -13.50
CA LEU A 70 -6.62 22.72 -14.24
C LEU A 70 -6.98 22.75 -15.72
N VAL A 71 -8.28 22.77 -16.06
CA VAL A 71 -8.74 22.86 -17.46
C VAL A 71 -8.16 24.11 -18.13
N SER A 72 -8.26 25.27 -17.47
CA SER A 72 -7.72 26.52 -18.01
C SER A 72 -6.21 26.42 -18.26
N SER A 73 -5.45 25.81 -17.34
CA SER A 73 -4.01 25.63 -17.50
C SER A 73 -3.65 24.71 -18.67
N VAL A 74 -4.41 23.63 -18.87
CA VAL A 74 -4.18 22.66 -19.95
C VAL A 74 -4.53 23.27 -21.30
N GLU A 75 -5.60 24.06 -21.38
CA GLU A 75 -6.02 24.72 -22.62
C GLU A 75 -5.08 25.85 -23.07
N LEU A 76 -4.37 26.49 -22.13
CA LEU A 76 -3.41 27.55 -22.44
C LEU A 76 -2.12 27.03 -23.10
N MET A 77 -1.75 25.77 -22.85
CA MET A 77 -0.51 25.19 -23.39
C MET A 77 -0.81 24.37 -24.65
N PRO A 78 -0.30 24.76 -25.83
CA PRO A 78 -0.46 23.97 -27.04
C PRO A 78 0.33 22.65 -26.93
N ASP A 79 -0.37 21.52 -26.94
CA ASP A 79 0.24 20.19 -26.90
C ASP A 79 0.63 19.73 -28.32
N ALA A 80 1.93 19.55 -28.58
CA ALA A 80 2.45 19.12 -29.87
C ALA A 80 1.94 17.75 -30.34
N LEU A 81 1.38 16.93 -29.44
CA LEU A 81 0.81 15.63 -29.76
C LEU A 81 -0.69 15.70 -30.12
N LEU A 82 -1.33 16.86 -29.90
CA LEU A 82 -2.73 17.03 -30.27
C LEU A 82 -2.85 17.51 -31.72
N PRO A 83 -3.81 16.95 -32.49
CA PRO A 83 -4.01 17.29 -33.91
C PRO A 83 -4.44 18.75 -34.13
N VAL A 84 -4.86 19.44 -33.07
CA VAL A 84 -5.27 20.85 -33.09
C VAL A 84 -4.05 21.79 -33.14
N THR A 85 -2.88 21.32 -32.70
CA THR A 85 -1.68 22.14 -32.56
C THR A 85 -0.99 22.30 -33.91
N ARG A 86 -1.12 23.49 -34.50
CA ARG A 86 -0.44 23.86 -35.75
C ARG A 86 1.05 24.12 -35.47
N GLY A 87 1.85 23.06 -35.48
CA GLY A 87 3.31 23.10 -35.45
C GLY A 87 3.93 22.56 -36.75
N PRO A 88 5.23 22.80 -36.98
CA PRO A 88 5.96 22.12 -38.05
C PRO A 88 5.82 20.61 -37.88
N ILE A 89 5.40 19.91 -38.94
CA ILE A 89 5.27 18.45 -38.93
C ILE A 89 6.65 17.85 -38.63
N ASN A 90 6.78 17.22 -37.47
CA ASN A 90 8.00 16.50 -37.12
C ASN A 90 7.91 15.07 -37.66
N VAL A 91 8.51 14.86 -38.83
CA VAL A 91 8.52 13.58 -39.56
C VAL A 91 9.08 12.42 -38.72
N HIS A 92 9.91 12.70 -37.70
CA HIS A 92 10.42 11.66 -36.81
C HIS A 92 9.36 11.14 -35.82
N LEU A 93 8.36 11.95 -35.48
CA LEU A 93 7.24 11.54 -34.63
C LEU A 93 6.23 10.67 -35.37
N ASP A 94 6.13 10.80 -36.70
CA ASP A 94 5.26 9.94 -37.52
C ASP A 94 5.58 8.45 -37.32
N ARG A 95 6.85 8.08 -37.11
CA ARG A 95 7.22 6.68 -36.82
C ARG A 95 6.63 6.15 -35.51
N TRP A 96 6.39 7.00 -34.51
CA TRP A 96 5.83 6.61 -33.23
C TRP A 96 4.29 6.64 -33.22
N PHE A 97 3.67 7.55 -33.98
CA PHE A 97 2.21 7.77 -33.95
C PHE A 97 1.46 7.23 -35.17
N HIS A 98 2.06 7.14 -36.36
CA HIS A 98 1.39 6.56 -37.54
C HIS A 98 1.44 5.03 -37.56
N GLY A 99 2.15 4.41 -36.62
CA GLY A 99 2.46 2.98 -36.67
C GLY A 99 3.35 2.67 -37.88
N ALA A 100 4.11 1.57 -37.82
CA ALA A 100 4.91 1.17 -38.97
C ALA A 100 3.98 0.99 -40.19
N ASN A 101 4.15 1.84 -41.19
CA ASN A 101 3.37 1.92 -42.43
C ASN A 101 3.54 0.67 -43.31
N ASP A 102 4.16 -0.39 -42.80
CA ASP A 102 4.45 -1.58 -43.55
C ASP A 102 3.38 -2.62 -43.25
N SER A 103 2.41 -2.69 -44.16
CA SER A 103 1.87 -3.95 -44.67
C SER A 103 2.20 -5.17 -43.80
N ARG A 104 1.45 -5.34 -42.70
CA ARG A 104 0.77 -6.59 -42.29
C ARG A 104 0.47 -6.57 -40.79
N ARG A 105 -0.84 -6.53 -40.54
CA ARG A 105 -1.56 -7.22 -39.46
C ARG A 105 -1.16 -6.92 -38.02
N ASN A 106 -2.12 -6.29 -37.34
CA ASN A 106 -2.58 -6.65 -36.00
C ASN A 106 -1.48 -6.97 -34.97
N LYS A 107 -1.15 -5.96 -34.17
CA LYS A 107 -1.09 -6.08 -32.71
C LYS A 107 -1.23 -4.69 -32.11
N ARG A 108 -2.49 -4.35 -31.82
CA ARG A 108 -2.88 -3.26 -30.93
C ARG A 108 -2.14 -3.43 -29.61
N TRP A 109 -1.45 -2.39 -29.16
CA TRP A 109 -1.12 -2.20 -27.76
C TRP A 109 -1.96 -1.02 -27.28
N ILE A 110 -2.89 -1.36 -26.37
CA ILE A 110 -3.06 -0.55 -25.16
C ILE A 110 -1.84 -0.87 -24.30
#